data_AF-A0A1H9A4L8-F1
#
_entry.id   AF-A0A1H9A4L8-F1
#
_cell.length_a   1.000
_cell.length_b   1.000
_cell.length_c   1.000
_cell.angle_alpha   90.00
_cell.angle_beta   90.00
_cell.angle_gamma   90.00
#
_symmetry.space_group_name_H-M   'P 1'
#
loop_
_entity.id
_entity.type
_entity.pdbx_description
1 polymer ?
#
loop_
_entity_poly.entity_id
_entity_poly.type
_entity_poly.pdbx_seq_one_letter_code
_entity_poly.pdbx_strand_id
1 'polypeptide(L)'
;MIGYHARQGAHEPQPVPASDPLLGTSATPSMKATGKYFLTVIGLFLAQIGLGAITAHYAVEGRAFFGIPLADVLPYTVTRTWHTQLGVYWIATAWLGTGLYIAPLLSGHEPKLQRLGVNLLWLALLVVVVGSSFSGWLTAMHKIGVDRSFWFGSQNLEFTAPGRFWQILLFAGLLFWLLLMGRALWPALTRPSESRGLIAMVFVSAICIGLFYASSLSWSAHTHYSIIEYWRWWLVHLWVEGFFEVFATAVIALIFTRLGLVPAASANRAVVFSTIVFLFGTISTSPAPPPP
;
A
#
# COMPACT_ATOMS: atom_id res chain seq x y z
N MET A 1 -14.98 -22.11 11.60
CA MET A 1 -13.56 -21.79 11.90
C MET A 1 -13.08 -22.46 13.17
N ILE A 2 -13.69 -22.21 14.34
CA ILE A 2 -13.26 -22.78 15.64
C ILE A 2 -13.16 -24.32 15.61
N GLY A 3 -14.18 -25.03 15.09
CA GLY A 3 -14.15 -26.49 14.99
C GLY A 3 -13.11 -27.06 14.01
N TYR A 4 -12.66 -26.29 13.01
CA TYR A 4 -11.56 -26.68 12.13
C TYR A 4 -10.22 -26.54 12.85
N HIS A 5 -10.03 -25.42 13.56
CA HIS A 5 -8.82 -25.16 14.34
C HIS A 5 -8.65 -26.19 15.47
N ALA A 6 -9.72 -26.49 16.22
CA ALA A 6 -9.70 -27.48 17.30
C ALA A 6 -9.38 -28.91 16.83
N ARG A 7 -9.55 -29.22 15.54
CA ARG A 7 -9.21 -30.52 14.93
C ARG A 7 -7.76 -30.60 14.44
N GLN A 8 -7.07 -29.46 14.32
CA GLN A 8 -5.64 -29.45 14.09
C GLN A 8 -4.97 -29.66 15.45
N GLY A 9 -4.44 -30.86 15.69
CA GLY A 9 -3.79 -31.21 16.96
C GLY A 9 -2.62 -30.29 17.32
N ALA A 10 -2.13 -30.37 18.56
CA ALA A 10 -1.00 -29.57 19.02
C ALA A 10 0.22 -29.77 18.10
N HIS A 11 0.77 -28.66 17.58
CA HIS A 11 1.99 -28.69 16.79
C HIS A 11 3.19 -28.99 17.69
N GLU A 12 4.07 -29.89 17.25
CA GLU A 12 5.34 -30.10 17.92
C GLU A 12 6.16 -28.79 17.95
N PRO A 13 6.73 -28.42 19.10
CA PRO A 13 7.57 -27.22 19.19
C PRO A 13 8.76 -27.34 18.23
N GLN A 14 8.91 -26.39 17.31
CA GLN A 14 10.15 -26.34 16.53
C GLN A 14 11.31 -25.84 17.40
N PRO A 15 12.49 -26.49 17.32
CA PRO A 15 13.67 -25.96 17.96
C PRO A 15 14.04 -24.62 17.31
N VAL A 16 14.02 -23.56 18.11
CA VAL A 16 14.41 -22.21 17.66
C VAL A 16 15.89 -22.24 17.27
N PRO A 17 16.29 -21.64 16.13
CA PRO A 17 17.69 -21.61 15.74
C PRO A 17 18.57 -20.93 16.80
N ALA A 18 19.76 -21.49 17.05
CA ALA A 18 20.71 -20.95 18.02
C ALA A 18 21.34 -19.61 17.60
N SER A 19 21.26 -19.26 16.31
CA SER A 19 21.74 -18.01 15.72
C SER A 19 20.75 -17.52 14.68
N ASP A 20 20.58 -16.20 14.54
CA ASP A 20 19.67 -15.62 13.54
C ASP A 20 20.11 -16.02 12.12
N PRO A 21 19.27 -16.78 11.38
CA PRO A 21 19.57 -17.21 10.02
C PRO A 21 19.75 -16.07 9.01
N LEU A 22 19.29 -14.85 9.34
CA LEU A 22 19.39 -13.68 8.48
C LEU A 22 20.63 -12.82 8.75
N LEU A 23 21.28 -12.95 9.92
CA LEU A 23 22.45 -12.14 10.32
C LEU A 23 23.68 -12.31 9.40
N GLY A 24 23.74 -13.38 8.60
CA GLY A 24 24.84 -13.65 7.66
C GLY A 24 24.64 -13.12 6.23
N THR A 25 23.48 -12.52 5.92
CA THR A 25 23.17 -12.08 4.55
C THR A 25 23.70 -10.68 4.27
N SER A 26 24.64 -10.54 3.33
CA SER A 26 25.11 -9.23 2.90
C SER A 26 24.01 -8.51 2.13
N ALA A 27 23.48 -7.41 2.70
CA ALA A 27 22.43 -6.62 2.04
C ALA A 27 22.90 -6.11 0.66
N THR A 28 22.11 -6.39 -0.37
CA THR A 28 22.40 -5.97 -1.74
C THR A 28 22.29 -4.44 -1.89
N PRO A 29 22.96 -3.83 -2.88
CA PRO A 29 22.78 -2.42 -3.23
C PRO A 29 21.33 -1.95 -3.36
N SER A 30 20.44 -2.76 -3.96
CA SER A 30 19.00 -2.47 -4.06
C SER A 30 18.28 -2.54 -2.72
N MET A 31 18.59 -3.51 -1.85
CA MET A 31 18.07 -3.57 -0.48
C MET A 31 18.47 -2.32 0.31
N LYS A 32 19.74 -1.91 0.26
CA LYS A 32 20.22 -0.69 0.92
C LYS A 32 19.51 0.57 0.41
N ALA A 33 19.18 0.63 -0.89
CA ALA A 33 18.44 1.74 -1.47
C ALA A 33 17.00 1.88 -0.92
N THR A 34 16.38 0.78 -0.47
CA THR A 34 15.04 0.83 0.15
C THR A 34 15.04 1.56 1.49
N GLY A 35 16.18 1.77 2.15
CA GLY A 35 16.25 2.56 3.39
C GLY A 35 15.65 3.97 3.25
N LYS A 36 15.78 4.57 2.05
CA LYS A 36 15.18 5.88 1.74
C LYS A 36 13.64 5.85 1.73
N TYR A 37 13.03 4.71 1.38
CA TYR A 37 11.57 4.55 1.46
C TYR A 37 11.10 4.61 2.90
N PHE A 38 11.75 3.89 3.80
CA PHE A 38 11.37 3.88 5.23
C PHE A 38 11.58 5.25 5.88
N LEU A 39 12.63 5.98 5.50
CA LEU A 39 12.79 7.38 5.93
C LEU A 39 11.65 8.26 5.43
N THR A 40 11.26 8.14 4.16
CA THR A 40 10.11 8.84 3.59
C THR A 40 8.82 8.48 4.33
N VAL A 41 8.60 7.19 4.64
CA VAL A 41 7.43 6.72 5.41
C VAL A 41 7.32 7.43 6.75
N ILE A 42 8.43 7.54 7.50
CA ILE A 42 8.44 8.24 8.79
C ILE A 42 8.06 9.71 8.60
N GLY A 43 8.63 10.38 7.60
CA GLY A 43 8.28 11.77 7.29
C GLY A 43 6.81 11.98 6.95
N LEU A 44 6.24 11.11 6.10
CA LEU A 44 4.83 11.18 5.72
C LEU A 44 3.90 10.85 6.90
N PHE A 45 4.27 9.88 7.74
CA PHE A 45 3.52 9.51 8.94
C PHE A 45 3.44 10.67 9.94
N LEU A 46 4.58 11.31 10.24
CA LEU A 46 4.61 12.48 11.13
C LEU A 46 3.81 13.66 10.58
N ALA A 47 3.92 13.93 9.27
CA ALA A 47 3.11 14.95 8.61
C ALA A 47 1.61 14.62 8.70
N GLN A 48 1.22 13.35 8.51
CA GLN A 48 -0.16 12.90 8.63
C GLN A 48 -0.73 13.10 10.04
N ILE A 49 0.04 12.79 11.08
CA ILE A 49 -0.34 13.05 12.49
C ILE A 49 -0.55 14.56 12.70
N GLY A 50 0.39 15.39 12.26
CA GLY A 50 0.29 16.85 12.40
C GLY A 50 -0.97 17.42 11.72
N LEU A 51 -1.26 16.97 10.50
CA LEU A 51 -2.48 17.37 9.78
C LEU A 51 -3.76 16.86 10.45
N GLY A 52 -3.70 15.68 11.09
CA GLY A 52 -4.80 15.15 11.89
C GLY A 52 -5.09 16.03 13.10
N ALA A 53 -4.05 16.45 13.81
CA ALA A 53 -4.16 17.37 14.95
C ALA A 53 -4.77 18.72 14.52
N ILE A 54 -4.30 19.31 13.41
CA ILE A 54 -4.87 20.58 12.89
C ILE A 54 -6.34 20.40 12.49
N THR A 55 -6.67 19.31 11.80
CA THR A 55 -8.06 19.03 11.38
C THR A 55 -8.99 18.88 12.58
N ALA A 56 -8.56 18.16 13.62
CA ALA A 56 -9.33 18.01 14.85
C ALA A 56 -9.48 19.36 15.59
N HIS A 57 -8.43 20.18 15.59
CA HIS A 57 -8.44 21.50 16.22
C HIS A 57 -9.48 22.44 15.59
N TYR A 58 -9.61 22.42 14.27
CA TYR A 58 -10.65 23.20 13.56
C TYR A 58 -12.08 22.81 13.95
N ALA A 59 -12.31 21.60 14.48
CA ALA A 59 -13.63 21.23 15.01
C ALA A 59 -13.97 21.95 16.32
N VAL A 60 -12.97 22.51 17.01
CA VAL A 60 -13.12 23.23 18.28
C VAL A 60 -13.06 24.75 18.07
N GLU A 61 -12.03 25.25 17.38
CA GLU A 61 -11.78 26.70 17.22
C GLU A 61 -12.26 27.25 15.85
N GLY A 62 -12.77 26.40 14.97
CA GLY A 62 -13.28 26.79 13.67
C GLY A 62 -12.17 27.13 12.67
N ARG A 63 -11.95 28.42 12.40
CA ARG A 63 -11.00 28.89 11.36
C ARG A 63 -9.62 29.28 11.89
N ALA A 64 -9.46 29.39 13.20
CA ALA A 64 -8.19 29.73 13.83
C ALA A 64 -7.51 28.49 14.41
N PHE A 65 -6.20 28.58 14.57
CA PHE A 65 -5.37 27.59 15.25
C PHE A 65 -4.58 28.31 16.34
N PHE A 66 -5.08 28.26 17.58
CA PHE A 66 -4.56 29.03 18.72
C PHE A 66 -4.48 30.54 18.44
N GLY A 67 -5.55 31.11 17.87
CA GLY A 67 -5.64 32.52 17.48
C GLY A 67 -4.95 32.89 16.16
N ILE A 68 -4.20 31.97 15.54
CA ILE A 68 -3.57 32.18 14.24
C ILE A 68 -4.58 31.85 13.12
N PRO A 69 -4.80 32.73 12.12
CA PRO A 69 -5.74 32.48 11.02
C PRO A 69 -5.17 31.49 9.98
N LEU A 70 -4.79 30.29 10.41
CA LEU A 70 -4.13 29.28 9.58
C LEU A 70 -5.03 28.80 8.43
N ALA A 71 -6.35 28.83 8.59
CA ALA A 71 -7.30 28.38 7.58
C ALA A 71 -7.25 29.18 6.26
N ASP A 72 -6.68 30.39 6.26
CA ASP A 72 -6.54 31.19 5.05
C ASP A 72 -5.51 30.62 4.07
N VAL A 73 -4.54 29.85 4.59
CA VAL A 73 -3.54 29.13 3.78
C VAL A 73 -3.82 27.63 3.77
N LEU A 74 -4.26 27.07 4.90
CA LEU A 74 -4.45 25.64 5.08
C LEU A 74 -5.84 25.34 5.68
N PRO A 75 -6.91 25.43 4.87
CA PRO A 75 -8.28 25.26 5.33
C PRO A 75 -8.56 23.80 5.69
N TYR A 76 -9.63 23.59 6.46
CA TYR A 76 -10.09 22.27 6.91
C TYR A 76 -10.17 21.23 5.77
N THR A 77 -10.65 21.63 4.59
CA THR A 77 -10.76 20.74 3.43
C THR A 77 -9.40 20.21 2.97
N VAL A 78 -8.36 21.05 3.02
CA VAL A 78 -6.98 20.65 2.66
C VAL A 78 -6.38 19.79 3.76
N THR A 79 -6.47 20.19 5.03
CA THR A 79 -5.88 19.42 6.14
C THR A 79 -6.48 18.02 6.23
N ARG A 80 -7.81 17.91 6.09
CA ARG A 80 -8.52 16.63 6.07
C ARG A 80 -8.11 15.77 4.87
N THR A 81 -8.06 16.37 3.68
CA THR A 81 -7.69 15.64 2.45
C THR A 81 -6.26 15.14 2.51
N TRP A 82 -5.31 16.00 2.91
CA TRP A 82 -3.92 15.59 3.08
C TRP A 82 -3.76 14.55 4.18
N HIS A 83 -4.47 14.65 5.30
CA HIS A 83 -4.43 13.65 6.37
C HIS A 83 -4.81 12.24 5.87
N THR A 84 -5.95 12.11 5.19
CA THR A 84 -6.41 10.80 4.69
C THR A 84 -5.52 10.29 3.54
N GLN A 85 -5.12 11.18 2.63
CA GLN A 85 -4.27 10.86 1.49
C GLN A 85 -2.86 10.43 1.91
N LEU A 86 -2.24 11.15 2.84
CA LEU A 86 -0.93 10.77 3.39
C LEU A 86 -1.00 9.44 4.12
N GLY A 87 -2.13 9.14 4.80
CA GLY A 87 -2.42 7.85 5.40
C GLY A 87 -2.24 6.70 4.40
N VAL A 88 -2.86 6.82 3.22
CA VAL A 88 -2.70 5.84 2.14
C VAL A 88 -1.25 5.80 1.62
N TYR A 89 -0.63 6.96 1.41
CA TYR A 89 0.72 7.02 0.85
C TYR A 89 1.79 6.40 1.73
N TRP A 90 1.84 6.69 3.03
CA TRP A 90 2.90 6.14 3.87
C TRP A 90 2.72 4.63 4.06
N ILE A 91 1.48 4.14 4.22
CA ILE A 91 1.20 2.70 4.36
C ILE A 91 1.61 1.97 3.08
N ALA A 92 1.17 2.44 1.91
CA ALA A 92 1.54 1.84 0.64
C ALA A 92 3.07 1.88 0.43
N THR A 93 3.71 3.01 0.72
CA THR A 93 5.17 3.17 0.57
C THR A 93 5.94 2.18 1.45
N ALA A 94 5.47 1.92 2.67
CA ALA A 94 6.08 0.96 3.58
C ALA A 94 6.06 -0.45 2.99
N TRP A 95 4.91 -0.89 2.49
CA TRP A 95 4.77 -2.22 1.88
C TRP A 95 5.52 -2.34 0.55
N LEU A 96 5.54 -1.29 -0.27
CA LEU A 96 6.34 -1.24 -1.50
C LEU A 96 7.84 -1.41 -1.18
N GLY A 97 8.33 -0.69 -0.17
CA GLY A 97 9.71 -0.78 0.32
C GLY A 97 10.05 -2.17 0.85
N THR A 98 9.17 -2.74 1.67
CA THR A 98 9.28 -4.11 2.20
C THR A 98 9.34 -5.15 1.07
N GLY A 99 8.45 -5.06 0.07
CA GLY A 99 8.46 -5.97 -1.07
C GLY A 99 9.78 -5.91 -1.87
N LEU A 100 10.31 -4.71 -2.09
CA LEU A 100 11.59 -4.50 -2.78
C LEU A 100 12.80 -4.96 -1.97
N TYR A 101 12.73 -4.89 -0.64
CA TYR A 101 13.77 -5.39 0.25
C TYR A 101 13.79 -6.92 0.28
N ILE A 102 12.61 -7.53 0.39
CA ILE A 102 12.45 -8.97 0.54
C ILE A 102 12.70 -9.71 -0.79
N ALA A 103 12.36 -9.12 -1.94
CA ALA A 103 12.47 -9.83 -3.21
C ALA A 103 13.89 -10.35 -3.53
N PRO A 104 14.97 -9.54 -3.43
CA PRO A 104 16.35 -10.03 -3.59
C PRO A 104 16.80 -10.96 -2.47
N LEU A 105 16.34 -10.71 -1.23
CA LEU A 105 16.65 -11.57 -0.07
C LEU A 105 16.14 -13.00 -0.28
N LEU A 106 14.97 -13.16 -0.92
CA LEU A 106 14.37 -14.45 -1.17
C LEU A 106 15.02 -15.20 -2.34
N SER A 107 15.33 -14.49 -3.42
CA SER A 107 15.92 -15.11 -4.62
C SER A 107 17.42 -15.32 -4.52
N GLY A 108 18.09 -14.64 -3.59
CA GLY A 108 19.56 -14.61 -3.52
C GLY A 108 20.19 -13.99 -4.77
N HIS A 109 19.40 -13.25 -5.56
CA HIS A 109 19.81 -12.70 -6.84
C HIS A 109 19.43 -11.22 -6.91
N GLU A 110 20.41 -10.39 -7.28
CA GLU A 110 20.17 -8.99 -7.60
C GLU A 110 20.09 -8.80 -9.12
N PRO A 111 18.91 -8.44 -9.67
CA PRO A 111 18.77 -8.16 -11.09
C PRO A 111 19.64 -6.97 -11.53
N LYS A 112 20.10 -7.00 -12.78
CA LYS A 112 20.78 -5.84 -13.38
C LYS A 112 19.87 -4.60 -13.31
N LEU A 113 20.47 -3.47 -12.93
CA LEU A 113 19.82 -2.16 -12.77
C LEU A 113 18.74 -2.10 -11.68
N GLN A 114 18.64 -3.08 -10.77
CA GLN A 114 17.62 -3.08 -9.72
C GLN A 114 17.71 -1.84 -8.82
N ARG A 115 18.92 -1.47 -8.38
CA ARG A 115 19.15 -0.26 -7.57
C ARG A 115 18.68 1.02 -8.29
N LEU A 116 18.92 1.12 -9.60
CA LEU A 116 18.46 2.27 -10.38
C LEU A 116 16.93 2.32 -10.42
N GLY A 117 16.29 1.18 -10.70
CA GLY A 117 14.83 1.08 -10.67
C GLY A 117 14.23 1.47 -9.32
N VAL A 118 14.79 0.98 -8.21
CA VAL A 118 14.38 1.36 -6.85
C VAL A 118 14.50 2.87 -6.62
N ASN A 119 15.59 3.50 -7.07
CA ASN A 119 15.74 4.96 -6.93
C ASN A 119 14.76 5.76 -7.81
N LEU A 120 14.53 5.31 -9.05
CA LEU A 120 13.59 5.96 -9.97
C LEU A 120 12.16 5.86 -9.46
N LEU A 121 11.76 4.70 -8.94
CA LEU A 121 10.45 4.50 -8.34
C LEU A 121 10.26 5.39 -7.10
N TRP A 122 11.29 5.50 -6.25
CA TRP A 122 11.26 6.40 -5.09
C TRP A 122 11.07 7.86 -5.49
N LEU A 123 11.81 8.31 -6.51
CA LEU A 123 11.68 9.66 -7.04
C LEU A 123 10.28 9.89 -7.62
N ALA A 124 9.75 8.95 -8.41
CA ALA A 124 8.41 9.02 -8.96
C ALA A 124 7.35 9.11 -7.85
N LEU A 125 7.53 8.34 -6.76
CA LEU A 125 6.66 8.41 -5.59
C LEU A 125 6.67 9.78 -4.94
N LEU A 126 7.84 10.38 -4.72
CA LEU A 126 7.93 11.74 -4.18
C LEU A 126 7.26 12.78 -5.07
N VAL A 127 7.45 12.67 -6.38
CA VAL A 127 6.82 13.53 -7.38
C VAL A 127 5.29 13.40 -7.30
N VAL A 128 4.76 12.19 -7.19
CA VAL A 128 3.31 11.96 -7.05
C VAL A 128 2.79 12.53 -5.72
N VAL A 129 3.44 12.25 -4.60
CA VAL A 129 3.00 12.70 -3.28
C VAL A 129 2.99 14.23 -3.22
N VAL A 130 4.12 14.87 -3.50
CA VAL A 130 4.25 16.33 -3.41
C VAL A 130 3.40 17.00 -4.49
N GLY A 131 3.44 16.49 -5.72
CA GLY A 131 2.72 17.06 -6.86
C GLY A 131 1.20 17.01 -6.70
N SER A 132 0.66 15.86 -6.28
CA SER A 132 -0.78 15.71 -6.07
C SER A 132 -1.29 16.47 -4.84
N SER A 133 -0.52 16.52 -3.75
CA SER A 133 -0.87 17.33 -2.58
C SER A 133 -0.87 18.81 -2.91
N PHE A 134 0.16 19.29 -3.63
CA PHE A 134 0.27 20.68 -4.06
C PHE A 134 -0.85 21.05 -5.05
N SER A 135 -1.15 20.20 -6.03
CA SER A 135 -2.22 20.48 -6.97
C SER A 135 -3.60 20.46 -6.32
N GLY A 136 -3.83 19.57 -5.35
CA GLY A 136 -5.05 19.55 -4.55
C GLY A 136 -5.21 20.83 -3.72
N TRP A 137 -4.12 21.35 -3.15
CA TRP A 137 -4.13 22.65 -2.47
C TRP A 137 -4.43 23.81 -3.42
N LEU A 138 -3.84 23.85 -4.62
CA LEU A 138 -4.16 24.86 -5.63
C LEU A 138 -5.63 24.82 -6.05
N THR A 139 -6.23 23.63 -6.20
CA THR A 139 -7.67 23.49 -6.43
C THR A 139 -8.48 24.05 -5.27
N ALA A 140 -8.13 23.70 -4.02
CA ALA A 140 -8.84 24.19 -2.84
C ALA A 140 -8.72 25.72 -2.65
N MET A 141 -7.61 26.31 -3.10
CA MET A 141 -7.37 27.75 -3.14
C MET A 141 -8.01 28.45 -4.35
N HIS A 142 -8.85 27.76 -5.11
CA HIS A 142 -9.51 28.26 -6.32
C HIS A 142 -8.53 28.77 -7.39
N LYS A 143 -7.30 28.25 -7.42
CA LYS A 143 -6.27 28.61 -8.42
C LYS A 143 -6.34 27.74 -9.69
N ILE A 144 -7.05 26.62 -9.63
CA ILE A 144 -7.30 25.73 -10.76
C ILE A 144 -8.80 25.77 -11.09
N GLY A 145 -9.14 26.05 -12.34
CA GLY A 145 -10.52 26.05 -12.82
C GLY A 145 -11.17 24.65 -12.78
N VAL A 146 -12.49 24.61 -12.68
CA VAL A 146 -13.29 23.37 -12.51
C VAL A 146 -12.98 22.33 -13.60
N ASP A 147 -12.92 22.75 -14.86
CA ASP A 147 -12.69 21.86 -16.01
C ASP A 147 -11.32 21.15 -15.97
N ARG A 148 -10.32 21.79 -15.36
CA ARG A 148 -8.96 21.24 -15.23
C ARG A 148 -8.74 20.49 -13.92
N SER A 149 -9.62 20.68 -12.93
CA SER A 149 -9.46 20.11 -11.59
C SER A 149 -9.48 18.58 -11.62
N PHE A 150 -10.34 17.98 -12.45
CA PHE A 150 -10.42 16.52 -12.58
C PHE A 150 -9.08 15.91 -13.01
N TRP A 151 -8.36 16.56 -13.94
CA TRP A 151 -7.12 16.02 -14.50
C TRP A 151 -5.89 16.37 -13.67
N PHE A 152 -5.69 17.65 -13.36
CA PHE A 152 -4.44 18.14 -12.78
C PHE A 152 -4.58 18.62 -11.34
N GLY A 153 -5.81 18.84 -10.86
CA GLY A 153 -6.10 19.36 -9.54
C GLY A 153 -6.47 18.28 -8.52
N SER A 154 -7.67 18.40 -7.97
CA SER A 154 -8.31 17.42 -7.08
C SER A 154 -9.68 17.01 -7.61
N GLN A 155 -10.01 15.72 -7.45
CA GLN A 155 -11.33 15.15 -7.70
C GLN A 155 -12.28 15.31 -6.51
N ASN A 156 -11.76 15.70 -5.34
CA ASN A 156 -12.53 15.91 -4.10
C ASN A 156 -13.30 14.67 -3.60
N LEU A 157 -12.92 13.48 -4.07
CA LEU A 157 -13.40 12.21 -3.56
C LEU A 157 -12.48 11.73 -2.45
N GLU A 158 -13.04 11.32 -1.32
CA GLU A 158 -12.23 10.83 -0.22
C GLU A 158 -11.46 9.55 -0.61
N PHE A 159 -10.20 9.46 -0.20
CA PHE A 159 -9.22 8.43 -0.58
C PHE A 159 -8.79 8.43 -2.06
N THR A 160 -9.54 9.08 -2.96
CA THR A 160 -9.23 9.21 -4.40
C THR A 160 -9.14 10.66 -4.84
N ALA A 161 -8.72 11.54 -3.94
CA ALA A 161 -8.65 12.98 -4.14
C ALA A 161 -7.71 13.44 -5.28
N PRO A 162 -6.55 12.79 -5.56
CA PRO A 162 -5.65 13.26 -6.62
C PRO A 162 -6.33 13.36 -7.99
N GLY A 163 -5.99 14.38 -8.77
CA GLY A 163 -6.38 14.45 -10.18
C GLY A 163 -5.96 13.22 -10.99
N ARG A 164 -6.67 12.97 -12.10
CA ARG A 164 -6.49 11.79 -12.97
C ARG A 164 -5.04 11.61 -13.45
N PHE A 165 -4.34 12.70 -13.75
CA PHE A 165 -2.92 12.65 -14.14
C PHE A 165 -2.05 11.98 -13.07
N TRP A 166 -2.23 12.38 -11.80
CA TRP A 166 -1.48 11.84 -10.68
C TRP A 166 -1.84 10.38 -10.39
N GLN A 167 -3.10 9.99 -10.57
CA GLN A 167 -3.52 8.59 -10.43
C GLN A 167 -2.93 7.70 -11.53
N ILE A 168 -2.87 8.17 -12.78
CA ILE A 168 -2.21 7.44 -13.87
C ILE A 168 -0.72 7.27 -13.57
N LEU A 169 -0.06 8.33 -13.08
CA LEU A 169 1.35 8.26 -12.70
C LEU A 169 1.58 7.30 -11.52
N LEU A 170 0.69 7.29 -10.53
CA LEU A 170 0.75 6.33 -9.42
C LEU A 170 0.55 4.89 -9.93
N PHE A 171 -0.41 4.67 -10.83
CA PHE A 171 -0.66 3.37 -11.44
C PHE A 171 0.57 2.87 -12.22
N ALA A 172 1.16 3.74 -13.05
CA ALA A 172 2.40 3.43 -13.75
C ALA A 172 3.55 3.10 -12.79
N GLY A 173 3.64 3.82 -11.66
CA GLY A 173 4.58 3.51 -10.58
C GLY A 173 4.34 2.14 -9.95
N LEU A 174 3.09 1.74 -9.71
CA LEU A 174 2.73 0.42 -9.20
C LEU A 174 3.06 -0.70 -10.19
N LEU A 175 2.81 -0.50 -11.49
CA LEU A 175 3.21 -1.46 -12.52
C LEU A 175 4.73 -1.58 -12.62
N PHE A 176 5.44 -0.46 -12.50
CA PHE A 176 6.90 -0.45 -12.47
C PHE A 176 7.44 -1.17 -11.23
N TRP A 177 6.84 -0.95 -10.06
CA TRP A 177 7.14 -1.69 -8.84
C TRP A 177 6.91 -3.19 -9.02
N LEU A 178 5.78 -3.59 -9.60
CA LEU A 178 5.46 -4.98 -9.89
C LEU A 178 6.50 -5.62 -10.81
N LEU A 179 6.95 -4.90 -11.83
CA LEU A 179 8.04 -5.32 -12.71
C LEU A 179 9.35 -5.54 -11.93
N LEU A 180 9.71 -4.64 -11.02
CA LEU A 180 10.90 -4.78 -10.17
C LEU A 180 10.80 -5.98 -9.23
N MET A 181 9.64 -6.19 -8.61
CA MET A 181 9.37 -7.36 -7.78
C MET A 181 9.45 -8.66 -8.59
N GLY A 182 8.77 -8.70 -9.74
CA GLY A 182 8.77 -9.88 -10.61
C GLY A 182 10.17 -10.28 -11.06
N ARG A 183 10.99 -9.30 -11.50
CA ARG A 183 12.39 -9.56 -11.88
C ARG A 183 13.21 -10.13 -10.74
N ALA A 184 13.05 -9.59 -9.53
CA ALA A 184 13.81 -10.03 -8.36
C ALA A 184 13.32 -11.38 -7.82
N LEU A 185 12.02 -11.68 -7.89
CA LEU A 185 11.43 -12.94 -7.41
C LEU A 185 11.48 -14.08 -8.42
N TRP A 186 11.63 -13.80 -9.72
CA TRP A 186 11.58 -14.81 -10.78
C TRP A 186 12.49 -16.04 -10.54
N PRO A 187 13.75 -15.89 -10.09
CA PRO A 187 14.61 -17.05 -9.81
C PRO A 187 14.10 -17.90 -8.65
N ALA A 188 13.42 -17.29 -7.67
CA ALA A 188 12.86 -17.99 -6.51
C ALA A 188 11.57 -18.75 -6.86
N LEU A 189 10.81 -18.27 -7.83
CA LEU A 189 9.59 -18.92 -8.33
C LEU A 189 9.88 -20.13 -9.22
N THR A 190 10.97 -20.08 -9.99
CA THR A 190 11.35 -21.16 -10.91
C THR A 190 12.11 -22.29 -10.23
N ARG A 191 12.79 -22.03 -9.11
CA ARG A 191 13.51 -23.05 -8.32
C ARG A 191 12.54 -23.84 -7.42
N PRO A 192 12.56 -25.18 -7.46
CA PRO A 192 11.80 -25.99 -6.50
C PRO A 192 12.29 -25.72 -5.07
N SER A 193 11.36 -25.35 -4.17
CA SER A 193 11.63 -25.20 -2.73
C SER A 193 10.34 -25.42 -1.92
N GLU A 194 10.47 -25.80 -0.66
CA GLU A 194 9.31 -25.93 0.25
C GLU A 194 8.59 -24.59 0.48
N SER A 195 9.34 -23.49 0.42
CA SER A 195 8.81 -22.12 0.52
C SER A 195 8.20 -21.59 -0.79
N ARG A 196 8.24 -22.36 -1.90
CA ARG A 196 7.77 -21.87 -3.21
C ARG A 196 6.31 -21.45 -3.19
N GLY A 197 5.46 -22.15 -2.43
CA GLY A 197 4.04 -21.79 -2.26
C GLY A 197 3.88 -20.38 -1.66
N LEU A 198 4.60 -20.07 -0.57
CA LEU A 198 4.59 -18.75 0.06
C LEU A 198 5.10 -17.67 -0.88
N ILE A 199 6.20 -17.94 -1.58
CA ILE A 199 6.79 -16.99 -2.54
C ILE A 199 5.82 -16.72 -3.69
N ALA A 200 5.15 -17.76 -4.21
CA ALA A 200 4.10 -17.61 -5.21
C ALA A 200 2.94 -16.77 -4.68
N MET A 201 2.56 -16.95 -3.41
CA MET A 201 1.46 -16.18 -2.81
C MET A 201 1.81 -14.70 -2.62
N VAL A 202 3.04 -14.39 -2.20
CA VAL A 202 3.56 -13.01 -2.18
C VAL A 202 3.54 -12.41 -3.58
N PHE A 203 3.93 -13.17 -4.60
CA PHE A 203 3.96 -12.66 -5.97
C PHE A 203 2.56 -12.43 -6.55
N VAL A 204 1.63 -13.37 -6.36
CA VAL A 204 0.23 -13.23 -6.81
C VAL A 204 -0.45 -12.06 -6.11
N SER A 205 -0.29 -11.92 -4.80
CA SER A 205 -0.84 -10.77 -4.07
C SER A 205 -0.22 -9.44 -4.52
N ALA A 206 1.09 -9.40 -4.81
CA ALA A 206 1.73 -8.22 -5.42
C ALA A 206 1.15 -7.87 -6.80
N ILE A 207 0.85 -8.88 -7.64
CA ILE A 207 0.15 -8.66 -8.92
C ILE A 207 -1.22 -8.04 -8.68
N CYS A 208 -1.99 -8.57 -7.73
CA CYS A 208 -3.30 -8.01 -7.38
C CYS A 208 -3.19 -6.55 -6.92
N ILE A 209 -2.23 -6.23 -6.04
CA ILE A 209 -1.96 -4.84 -5.60
C ILE A 209 -1.63 -3.95 -6.81
N GLY A 210 -0.77 -4.39 -7.73
CA GLY A 210 -0.42 -3.60 -8.90
C GLY A 210 -1.59 -3.34 -9.83
N LEU A 211 -2.36 -4.39 -10.17
CA LEU A 211 -3.38 -4.33 -11.21
C LEU A 211 -4.71 -3.75 -10.73
N PHE A 212 -5.15 -4.05 -9.49
CA PHE A 212 -6.47 -3.61 -9.03
C PHE A 212 -6.56 -2.11 -8.77
N TYR A 213 -5.44 -1.41 -8.68
CA TYR A 213 -5.44 0.05 -8.70
C TYR A 213 -6.07 0.62 -9.99
N ALA A 214 -6.11 -0.16 -11.09
CA ALA A 214 -6.80 0.23 -12.33
C ALA A 214 -8.29 0.54 -12.14
N SER A 215 -8.94 -0.03 -11.10
CA SER A 215 -10.32 0.33 -10.74
C SER A 215 -10.50 1.82 -10.46
N SER A 216 -9.44 2.49 -9.98
CA SER A 216 -9.44 3.93 -9.76
C SER A 216 -9.60 4.74 -11.06
N LEU A 217 -9.32 4.13 -12.22
CA LEU A 217 -9.34 4.76 -13.54
C LEU A 217 -10.68 4.61 -14.27
N SER A 218 -11.64 3.90 -13.67
CA SER A 218 -12.89 3.48 -14.33
C SER A 218 -13.96 4.58 -14.49
N TRP A 219 -13.77 5.78 -13.95
CA TRP A 219 -14.77 6.86 -14.00
C TRP A 219 -14.27 8.14 -14.67
N SER A 220 -15.20 9.00 -15.06
CA SER A 220 -14.94 10.33 -15.61
C SER A 220 -15.67 11.40 -14.80
N ALA A 221 -15.41 12.67 -15.10
CA ALA A 221 -16.03 13.82 -14.44
C ALA A 221 -17.57 13.85 -14.58
N HIS A 222 -18.11 13.21 -15.62
CA HIS A 222 -19.56 13.17 -15.92
C HIS A 222 -20.22 11.84 -15.55
N THR A 223 -19.52 10.92 -14.89
CA THR A 223 -20.09 9.64 -14.48
C THR A 223 -21.07 9.83 -13.33
N HIS A 224 -22.17 9.08 -13.32
CA HIS A 224 -23.15 9.13 -12.23
C HIS A 224 -22.49 8.76 -10.89
N TYR A 225 -22.80 9.51 -9.83
CA TYR A 225 -22.11 9.39 -8.54
C TYR A 225 -22.16 7.96 -7.95
N SER A 226 -23.30 7.25 -8.09
CA SER A 226 -23.41 5.86 -7.64
C SER A 226 -22.42 4.91 -8.32
N ILE A 227 -22.08 5.15 -9.59
CA ILE A 227 -21.08 4.35 -10.31
C ILE A 227 -19.67 4.74 -9.86
N ILE A 228 -19.43 6.02 -9.55
CA ILE A 228 -18.16 6.47 -8.96
C ILE A 228 -17.94 5.78 -7.62
N GLU A 229 -18.93 5.80 -6.72
CA GLU A 229 -18.84 5.13 -5.42
C GLU A 229 -18.58 3.63 -5.57
N TYR A 230 -19.31 2.95 -6.46
CA TYR A 230 -19.07 1.53 -6.74
C TYR A 230 -17.59 1.25 -7.05
N TRP A 231 -17.01 1.94 -8.05
CA TRP A 231 -15.61 1.74 -8.41
C TRP A 231 -14.62 2.26 -7.35
N ARG A 232 -14.99 3.30 -6.60
CA ARG A 232 -14.16 3.83 -5.51
C ARG A 232 -14.03 2.81 -4.38
N TRP A 233 -15.09 2.09 -4.03
CA TRP A 233 -15.04 1.06 -2.99
C TRP A 233 -14.26 -0.20 -3.42
N TRP A 234 -14.18 -0.50 -4.72
CA TRP A 234 -13.23 -1.49 -5.23
C TRP A 234 -11.78 -1.10 -4.91
N LEU A 235 -11.43 0.18 -5.03
CA LEU A 235 -10.10 0.64 -4.65
C LEU A 235 -9.91 0.70 -3.12
N VAL A 236 -10.88 1.22 -2.38
CA VAL A 236 -10.68 1.44 -0.94
C VAL A 236 -10.76 0.13 -0.17
N HIS A 237 -11.82 -0.65 -0.33
CA HIS A 237 -12.04 -1.86 0.46
C HIS A 237 -11.29 -3.05 -0.13
N LEU A 238 -11.51 -3.40 -1.40
CA LEU A 238 -10.87 -4.59 -1.97
C LEU A 238 -9.34 -4.42 -2.12
N TRP A 239 -8.87 -3.25 -2.56
CA TRP A 239 -7.44 -3.04 -2.76
C TRP A 239 -6.65 -2.76 -1.46
N VAL A 240 -7.14 -1.90 -0.55
CA VAL A 240 -6.45 -1.65 0.73
C VAL A 240 -6.67 -2.79 1.72
N GLU A 241 -7.91 -3.18 1.97
CA GLU A 241 -8.25 -4.18 2.99
C GLU A 241 -7.92 -5.59 2.50
N GLY A 242 -8.38 -5.97 1.30
CA GLY A 242 -8.21 -7.33 0.78
C GLY A 242 -6.76 -7.68 0.42
N PHE A 243 -6.17 -6.97 -0.55
CA PHE A 243 -4.89 -7.43 -1.12
C PHE A 243 -3.67 -7.12 -0.24
N PHE A 244 -3.64 -5.98 0.47
CA PHE A 244 -2.51 -5.73 1.40
C PHE A 244 -2.53 -6.69 2.58
N GLU A 245 -3.69 -7.11 3.08
CA GLU A 245 -3.77 -8.08 4.18
C GLU A 245 -3.20 -9.44 3.76
N VAL A 246 -3.57 -9.92 2.57
CA VAL A 246 -3.01 -11.17 2.01
C VAL A 246 -1.50 -11.04 1.78
N PHE A 247 -1.05 -9.93 1.20
CA PHE A 247 0.37 -9.67 0.95
C PHE A 247 1.18 -9.61 2.25
N ALA A 248 0.72 -8.83 3.23
CA ALA A 248 1.36 -8.69 4.54
C ALA A 248 1.45 -10.04 5.27
N THR A 249 0.35 -10.78 5.29
CA THR A 249 0.29 -12.11 5.92
C THR A 249 1.26 -13.08 5.26
N ALA A 250 1.31 -13.12 3.93
CA ALA A 250 2.22 -13.99 3.19
C ALA A 250 3.70 -13.60 3.40
N VAL A 251 4.01 -12.30 3.41
CA VAL A 251 5.36 -11.78 3.69
C VAL A 251 5.80 -12.13 5.11
N ILE A 252 4.95 -11.90 6.11
CA ILE A 252 5.24 -12.19 7.51
C ILE A 252 5.47 -13.69 7.70
N ALA A 253 4.58 -14.53 7.19
CA ALA A 253 4.73 -15.99 7.25
C ALA A 253 6.04 -16.45 6.57
N LEU A 254 6.43 -15.80 5.48
CA LEU A 254 7.68 -16.08 4.80
C LEU A 254 8.91 -15.66 5.61
N ILE A 255 8.87 -14.53 6.31
CA ILE A 255 9.96 -14.13 7.22
C ILE A 255 10.08 -15.13 8.38
N PHE A 256 8.98 -15.50 9.01
CA PHE A 256 8.97 -16.48 10.12
C PHE A 256 9.49 -17.86 9.70
N THR A 257 9.15 -18.32 8.50
CA THR A 257 9.69 -19.58 7.97
C THR A 257 11.18 -19.49 7.66
N ARG A 258 11.67 -18.35 7.16
CA ARG A 258 13.10 -18.11 6.93
C ARG A 258 13.92 -17.97 8.21
N LEU A 259 13.32 -17.44 9.26
CA LEU A 259 13.90 -17.40 10.61
C LEU A 259 13.88 -18.76 11.31
N GLY A 260 13.33 -19.81 10.68
CA GLY A 260 13.23 -21.14 11.28
C GLY A 260 12.27 -21.22 12.45
N LEU A 261 11.34 -20.25 12.57
CA LEU A 261 10.38 -20.16 13.67
C LEU A 261 9.09 -20.93 13.38
N VAL A 262 8.77 -21.16 12.10
CA VAL A 262 7.57 -21.86 11.65
C VAL A 262 7.93 -22.80 10.49
N PRO A 263 7.41 -24.05 10.46
CA PRO A 263 7.58 -24.93 9.31
C PRO A 263 6.92 -24.35 8.05
N ALA A 264 7.60 -24.45 6.90
CA ALA A 264 7.07 -23.96 5.62
C ALA A 264 5.71 -24.58 5.25
N ALA A 265 5.49 -25.86 5.56
CA ALA A 265 4.21 -26.53 5.34
C ALA A 265 3.06 -25.94 6.17
N SER A 266 3.31 -25.61 7.44
CA SER A 266 2.31 -25.00 8.33
C SER A 266 1.97 -23.58 7.88
N ALA A 267 3.01 -22.77 7.62
CA ALA A 267 2.86 -21.42 7.11
C ALA A 267 2.08 -21.37 5.78
N ASN A 268 2.37 -22.26 4.83
CA ASN A 268 1.62 -22.35 3.57
C ASN A 268 0.13 -22.59 3.81
N ARG A 269 -0.23 -23.58 4.66
CA ARG A 269 -1.63 -23.88 4.98
C ARG A 269 -2.32 -22.71 5.66
N ALA A 270 -1.66 -22.08 6.62
CA ALA A 270 -2.20 -20.95 7.36
C ALA A 270 -2.45 -19.74 6.44
N VAL A 271 -1.50 -19.40 5.54
CA VAL A 271 -1.65 -18.30 4.60
C VAL A 271 -2.78 -18.55 3.60
N VAL A 272 -2.86 -19.77 3.04
CA VAL A 272 -3.96 -20.11 2.11
C VAL A 272 -5.32 -20.06 2.81
N PHE A 273 -5.43 -20.64 4.00
CA PHE A 273 -6.66 -20.59 4.79
C PHE A 273 -7.07 -19.14 5.11
N SER A 274 -6.13 -18.33 5.60
CA SER A 274 -6.38 -16.92 5.94
C SER A 274 -6.78 -16.15 4.68
N THR A 275 -6.11 -16.38 3.55
CA THR A 275 -6.47 -15.76 2.27
C THR A 275 -7.89 -16.10 1.85
N ILE A 276 -8.31 -17.37 1.98
CA ILE A 276 -9.69 -17.77 1.69
C ILE A 276 -10.65 -16.97 2.57
N VAL A 277 -10.41 -16.92 3.88
CA VAL A 277 -11.27 -16.18 4.83
C VAL A 277 -11.34 -14.69 4.48
N PHE A 278 -10.20 -14.06 4.21
CA PHE A 278 -10.14 -12.64 3.86
C PHE A 278 -10.86 -12.35 2.54
N LEU A 279 -10.62 -13.16 1.50
CA LEU A 279 -11.29 -12.98 0.22
C LEU A 279 -12.81 -13.18 0.31
N PHE A 280 -13.30 -14.11 1.15
CA PHE A 280 -14.73 -14.21 1.44
C PHE A 280 -15.28 -12.97 2.14
N GLY A 281 -14.52 -12.37 3.07
CA GLY A 281 -14.86 -11.08 3.68
C GLY A 281 -15.01 -9.96 2.64
N THR A 282 -14.08 -9.90 1.67
CA THR A 282 -14.06 -8.86 0.63
C THR A 282 -15.21 -8.94 -0.39
N ILE A 283 -15.96 -10.05 -0.49
CA ILE A 283 -17.16 -10.13 -1.33
C ILE A 283 -18.27 -9.19 -0.82
N SER A 284 -18.16 -8.72 0.43
CA SER A 284 -19.10 -7.79 1.05
C SER A 284 -19.02 -6.34 0.53
N THR A 285 -18.25 -6.06 -0.54
CA THR A 285 -18.14 -4.73 -1.18
C THR A 285 -19.42 -4.17 -1.80
N SER A 286 -20.57 -4.85 -1.66
CA SER A 286 -21.85 -4.30 -2.09
C SER A 286 -22.20 -3.10 -1.21
N PRO A 287 -22.41 -1.90 -1.78
CA PRO A 287 -22.88 -0.77 -0.99
C PRO A 287 -24.22 -1.15 -0.35
N ALA A 288 -24.35 -0.94 0.95
CA ALA A 288 -25.61 -1.12 1.65
C ALA A 288 -26.70 -0.31 0.93
N PRO A 289 -27.90 -0.87 0.72
CA PRO A 289 -29.00 -0.10 0.15
C PRO A 289 -29.25 1.14 1.04
N PRO A 290 -29.63 2.30 0.45
CA PRO A 290 -29.95 3.47 1.24
C PRO A 290 -31.06 3.12 2.25
N PRO A 291 -31.02 3.68 3.47
CA PRO A 291 -32.11 3.50 4.43
C PRO A 291 -33.43 4.02 3.82
N PRO A 292 -34.57 3.43 4.21
CA PRO A 292 -35.89 3.80 3.69
C PRO A 292 -36.26 5.26 3.95
#